data_AF-A0A3A6U2J4-F1
#
_entry.id   AF-A0A3A6U2J4-F1
#
_cell.length_a   1.000
_cell.length_b   1.000
_cell.length_c   1.000
_cell.angle_alpha   90.00
_cell.angle_beta   90.00
_cell.angle_gamma   90.00
#
_symmetry.space_group_name_H-M   'P 1'
#
loop_
_entity.id
_entity.type
_entity.pdbx_description
1 polymer ?
#
loop_
_entity_poly.entity_id
_entity_poly.type
_entity_poly.pdbx_seq_one_letter_code
_entity_poly.pdbx_strand_id
1 'polypeptide(L)'
;MKNLFILLLAVTALTGCISAKSYVDPSFSKATYEDIKPVEKKYNAHVIVEFQRNGETFSQVNQEVRNHLERTLRATGVIIPASADTNFTLNVVVNNVADMKAAMAKGFGTGLTLGAVGSVV
;
A
#
# COMPACT_ATOMS: atom_id res chain seq x y z
N MET A 1 -43.23 1.38 48.51
CA MET A 1 -42.54 2.44 47.73
C MET A 1 -41.17 2.79 48.31
N LYS A 2 -41.02 2.96 49.63
CA LYS A 2 -39.73 3.29 50.29
C LYS A 2 -38.60 2.27 50.03
N ASN A 3 -38.90 0.98 50.02
CA ASN A 3 -37.91 -0.07 49.79
C ASN A 3 -37.41 -0.14 48.33
N LEU A 4 -38.25 0.27 47.37
CA LEU A 4 -37.89 0.34 45.95
C LEU A 4 -36.91 1.49 45.70
N PHE A 5 -37.12 2.62 46.37
CA PHE A 5 -36.23 3.79 46.29
C PHE A 5 -34.84 3.49 46.87
N ILE A 6 -34.78 2.74 47.98
CA ILE A 6 -33.51 2.33 48.59
C ILE A 6 -32.74 1.37 47.67
N LEU A 7 -33.44 0.44 47.02
CA LEU A 7 -32.82 -0.50 46.07
C LEU A 7 -32.27 0.24 44.84
N LEU A 8 -33.02 1.22 44.32
CA LEU A 8 -32.60 2.01 43.16
C LEU A 8 -31.35 2.85 43.48
N LEU A 9 -31.29 3.43 44.67
CA LEU A 9 -30.15 4.22 45.13
C LEU A 9 -28.89 3.35 45.31
N ALA A 10 -29.06 2.12 45.80
CA ALA A 10 -27.98 1.15 45.95
C ALA A 10 -27.42 0.70 44.59
N VAL A 11 -28.26 0.50 43.58
CA VAL A 11 -27.82 0.10 42.23
C VAL A 11 -27.04 1.22 41.53
N THR A 12 -27.44 2.48 41.70
CA THR A 12 -26.72 3.64 41.13
C THR A 12 -25.38 3.92 41.82
N ALA A 13 -25.21 3.51 43.07
CA ALA A 13 -23.95 3.66 43.80
C ALA A 13 -22.87 2.69 43.29
N LEU A 14 -23.27 1.52 42.75
CA LEU A 14 -22.33 0.52 42.22
C LEU A 14 -21.75 0.88 40.85
N THR A 15 -22.37 1.81 40.09
CA THR A 15 -21.88 2.21 38.76
C THR A 15 -20.83 3.34 38.80
N GLY A 16 -20.47 3.83 39.99
CA GLY A 16 -19.69 5.07 40.18
C GLY A 16 -18.17 5.01 39.98
N CYS A 17 -17.57 3.84 39.74
CA CYS A 17 -16.10 3.71 39.78
C CYS A 17 -15.45 3.21 38.47
N ILE A 18 -16.18 3.14 37.35
CA ILE A 18 -15.57 2.85 36.05
C ILE A 18 -15.04 4.17 35.47
N SER A 19 -13.89 4.61 36.00
CA SER A 19 -13.08 5.62 35.33
C SER A 19 -12.46 4.95 34.10
N ALA A 20 -12.96 5.28 32.91
CA ALA A 20 -12.35 4.89 31.66
C ALA A 20 -10.95 5.53 31.60
N LYS A 21 -9.93 4.83 32.11
CA LYS A 21 -8.55 5.25 32.00
C LYS A 21 -8.17 5.20 30.53
N SER A 22 -8.22 6.35 29.87
CA SER A 22 -7.55 6.55 28.60
C SER A 22 -6.06 6.47 28.87
N TYR A 23 -5.41 5.39 28.42
CA TYR A 23 -3.95 5.21 28.48
C TYR A 23 -3.21 6.11 27.48
N VAL A 24 -3.95 6.89 26.68
CA VAL A 24 -3.39 7.89 25.78
C VAL A 24 -3.06 9.12 26.60
N ASP A 25 -1.76 9.38 26.79
CA ASP A 25 -1.26 10.54 27.50
C ASP A 25 -1.64 11.83 26.75
N PRO A 26 -2.47 12.71 27.34
CA PRO A 26 -2.95 13.93 26.68
C PRO A 26 -1.86 14.99 26.51
N SER A 27 -0.67 14.80 27.08
CA SER A 27 0.46 15.73 26.94
C SER A 27 1.19 15.60 25.59
N PHE A 28 1.02 14.49 24.88
CA PHE A 28 1.56 14.35 23.52
C PHE A 28 0.67 15.09 22.52
N SER A 29 1.31 15.95 21.72
CA SER A 29 0.64 16.59 20.58
C SER A 29 0.13 15.51 19.62
N LYS A 30 -1.14 15.63 19.21
CA LYS A 30 -1.72 14.75 18.19
C LYS A 30 -0.96 15.00 16.90
N ALA A 31 -0.16 14.03 16.47
CA ALA A 31 0.47 14.11 15.16
C ALA A 31 -0.62 14.14 14.09
N THR A 32 -0.57 15.16 13.25
CA THR A 32 -1.44 15.39 12.12
C THR A 32 -0.64 15.24 10.83
N TYR A 33 -1.33 15.14 9.68
CA TYR A 33 -0.63 15.02 8.40
C TYR A 33 0.23 16.26 8.09
N GLU A 34 -0.15 17.40 8.65
CA GLU A 34 0.53 18.68 8.56
C GLU A 34 1.91 18.66 9.25
N ASP A 35 2.14 17.73 10.17
CA ASP A 35 3.44 17.56 10.84
C ASP A 35 4.46 16.80 9.98
N ILE A 36 4.01 16.20 8.87
CA ILE A 36 4.88 15.48 7.94
C ILE A 36 5.65 16.49 7.09
N LYS A 37 6.94 16.67 7.41
CA LYS A 37 7.84 17.52 6.63
C LYS A 37 8.25 16.82 5.32
N PRO A 38 8.23 17.53 4.18
CA PRO A 38 8.78 17.00 2.94
C PRO A 38 10.30 16.82 3.07
N VAL A 39 10.85 15.89 2.28
CA VAL A 39 12.30 15.69 2.20
C VAL A 39 12.96 16.96 1.65
N GLU A 40 13.99 17.44 2.36
CA GLU A 40 14.69 18.69 2.02
C GLU A 40 15.39 18.64 0.65
N LYS A 41 16.00 17.49 0.32
CA LYS A 41 16.71 17.29 -0.94
C LYS A 41 16.18 16.06 -1.65
N LYS A 42 15.59 16.28 -2.82
CA LYS A 42 15.19 15.20 -3.72
C LYS A 42 16.41 14.68 -4.47
N TYR A 43 16.38 13.40 -4.82
CA TYR A 43 17.47 12.76 -5.54
C TYR A 43 17.07 12.44 -6.97
N ASN A 44 17.90 12.85 -7.92
CA ASN A 44 17.74 12.50 -9.32
C ASN A 44 18.23 11.08 -9.55
N ALA A 45 17.38 10.21 -10.09
CA ALA A 45 17.73 8.82 -10.35
C ALA A 45 17.60 8.47 -11.83
N HIS A 46 18.62 7.81 -12.39
CA HIS A 46 18.51 7.14 -13.67
C HIS A 46 17.81 5.79 -13.47
N VAL A 47 16.64 5.61 -14.06
CA VAL A 47 15.83 4.39 -13.88
C VAL A 47 16.03 3.45 -15.07
N ILE A 48 16.45 2.22 -14.78
CA ILE A 48 16.56 1.13 -15.74
C ILE A 48 15.59 0.02 -15.31
N VAL A 49 14.77 -0.45 -16.25
CA VAL A 49 13.74 -1.45 -15.99
C VAL A 49 13.88 -2.62 -16.95
N GLU A 50 13.84 -3.82 -16.40
CA GLU A 50 13.73 -5.06 -17.15
C GLU A 50 12.55 -5.89 -16.64
N PHE A 51 11.62 -6.22 -17.54
CA PHE A 51 10.56 -7.16 -17.28
C PHE A 51 10.93 -8.54 -17.82
N GLN A 52 10.72 -9.56 -16.99
CA GLN A 52 10.95 -10.96 -17.32
C GLN A 52 9.65 -11.76 -17.10
N ARG A 53 9.45 -12.80 -17.91
CA ARG A 53 8.40 -13.80 -17.73
C ARG A 53 9.07 -15.15 -17.59
N ASN A 54 8.90 -15.79 -16.44
CA ASN A 54 9.56 -17.06 -16.13
C ASN A 54 11.09 -17.02 -16.37
N GLY A 55 11.72 -15.87 -16.10
CA GLY A 55 13.16 -15.65 -16.30
C GLY A 55 13.57 -15.23 -17.71
N GLU A 56 12.67 -15.21 -18.70
CA GLU A 56 12.97 -14.71 -20.05
C GLU A 56 12.59 -13.23 -20.19
N THR A 57 13.49 -12.42 -20.74
CA THR A 57 13.24 -10.98 -20.94
C THR A 57 12.06 -10.76 -21.90
N PHE A 58 11.07 -9.99 -21.45
CA PHE A 58 9.89 -9.63 -22.22
C PHE A 58 9.76 -8.09 -22.32
N SER A 59 10.55 -7.52 -23.24
CA SER A 59 10.79 -6.08 -23.35
C SER A 59 9.56 -5.24 -23.74
N GLN A 60 8.52 -5.87 -24.30
CA GLN A 60 7.28 -5.18 -24.71
C GLN A 60 6.58 -4.47 -23.53
N VAL A 61 6.79 -4.96 -22.30
CA VAL A 61 6.12 -4.45 -21.09
C VAL A 61 7.03 -3.49 -20.30
N ASN A 62 8.30 -3.33 -20.70
CA ASN A 62 9.26 -2.49 -19.97
C ASN A 62 8.79 -1.04 -19.85
N GLN A 63 8.18 -0.48 -20.89
CA GLN A 63 7.68 0.90 -20.85
C GLN A 63 6.52 1.08 -19.88
N GLU A 64 5.60 0.11 -19.83
CA GLU A 64 4.48 0.14 -18.90
C GLU A 64 4.97 0.07 -17.44
N VAL A 65 5.87 -0.87 -17.16
CA VAL A 65 6.48 -1.03 -15.83
C VAL A 65 7.27 0.22 -15.45
N ARG A 66 8.03 0.79 -16.40
CA ARG A 66 8.77 2.04 -16.19
C ARG A 66 7.83 3.19 -15.82
N ASN A 67 6.74 3.37 -16.56
CA ASN A 67 5.76 4.43 -16.27
C ASN A 67 5.15 4.28 -14.88
N HIS A 68 4.80 3.04 -14.49
CA HIS A 68 4.28 2.75 -13.17
C HIS A 68 5.32 3.05 -12.09
N LEU A 69 6.54 2.54 -12.26
CA LEU A 69 7.64 2.74 -11.33
C LEU A 69 7.96 4.23 -11.14
N GLU A 70 8.11 4.98 -12.22
CA GLU A 70 8.43 6.40 -12.14
C GLU A 70 7.31 7.21 -11.47
N ARG A 71 6.04 6.86 -11.71
CA ARG A 71 4.90 7.48 -11.00
C ARG A 71 4.97 7.20 -9.50
N THR A 72 5.24 5.95 -9.11
CA THR A 72 5.38 5.56 -7.71
C THR A 72 6.56 6.26 -7.05
N LEU A 73 7.71 6.34 -7.71
CA LEU A 73 8.89 7.06 -7.21
C LEU A 73 8.59 8.54 -6.98
N ARG A 74 7.91 9.20 -7.93
CA ARG A 74 7.50 10.61 -7.78
C ARG A 74 6.53 10.81 -6.61
N ALA A 75 5.62 9.86 -6.39
CA ALA A 75 4.66 9.92 -5.29
C ALA A 75 5.33 9.83 -3.90
N THR A 76 6.51 9.20 -3.79
CA THR A 76 7.27 9.18 -2.52
C THR A 76 7.77 10.57 -2.10
N GLY A 77 7.87 11.52 -3.04
CA GLY A 77 8.44 12.84 -2.79
C GLY A 77 9.97 12.85 -2.61
N VAL A 78 10.64 11.70 -2.64
CA VAL A 78 12.09 11.56 -2.40
C VAL A 78 12.88 11.51 -3.70
N ILE A 79 12.37 10.82 -4.71
CA ILE A 79 13.11 10.51 -5.95
C ILE A 79 12.47 11.22 -7.14
N ILE A 80 13.32 11.81 -7.97
CA ILE A 80 12.96 12.38 -9.27
C ILE A 80 13.59 11.50 -10.36
N PRO A 81 12.80 10.75 -11.12
CA PRO A 81 13.31 10.05 -12.30
C PRO A 81 13.82 11.07 -13.32
N ALA A 82 15.10 10.99 -13.67
CA ALA A 82 15.76 11.94 -14.56
C ALA A 82 16.65 11.21 -15.58
N SER A 83 16.79 11.79 -16.77
CA SER A 83 17.64 11.25 -17.85
C SER A 83 19.04 11.86 -17.87
N ALA A 84 19.23 13.01 -17.23
CA ALA A 84 20.51 13.72 -17.11
C ALA A 84 20.69 14.20 -15.65
N ASP A 85 21.94 14.50 -15.27
CA ASP A 85 22.30 15.02 -13.93
C ASP A 85 21.78 14.15 -12.78
N THR A 86 22.01 12.84 -12.90
CA THR A 86 21.53 11.83 -11.95
C THR A 86 22.52 11.63 -10.80
N ASN A 87 22.00 11.53 -9.58
CA ASN A 87 22.80 11.23 -8.39
C ASN A 87 23.12 9.74 -8.28
N PHE A 88 22.23 8.87 -8.76
CA PHE A 88 22.41 7.42 -8.76
C PHE A 88 21.61 6.74 -9.86
N THR A 89 21.86 5.44 -10.06
CA THR A 89 21.11 4.59 -10.97
C THR A 89 20.30 3.55 -10.19
N LEU A 90 19.04 3.37 -10.56
CA LEU A 90 18.13 2.39 -9.99
C LEU A 90 17.81 1.33 -11.06
N ASN A 91 18.32 0.12 -10.86
CA ASN A 91 18.05 -1.03 -11.72
C ASN A 91 16.92 -1.85 -11.10
N VAL A 92 15.82 -2.02 -11.82
CA VAL A 92 14.66 -2.78 -11.36
C VAL A 92 14.38 -3.92 -12.33
N VAL A 93 14.43 -5.14 -11.82
CA VAL A 93 14.08 -6.34 -12.56
C VAL A 93 12.79 -6.90 -12.00
N VAL A 94 11.77 -7.03 -12.83
CA VAL A 94 10.46 -7.58 -12.46
C VAL A 94 10.28 -8.90 -13.19
N ASN A 95 10.37 -10.02 -12.47
CA ASN A 95 10.14 -11.34 -13.04
C ASN A 95 8.76 -11.86 -12.64
N ASN A 96 7.84 -11.92 -13.61
CA ASN A 96 6.56 -12.57 -13.43
C ASN A 96 6.71 -14.08 -13.59
N VAL A 97 6.63 -14.81 -12.48
CA VAL A 97 6.65 -16.27 -12.46
C VAL A 97 5.21 -16.78 -12.52
N ALA A 98 4.84 -17.35 -13.65
CA ALA A 98 3.49 -17.86 -13.90
C ALA A 98 3.55 -19.29 -14.45
N ASP A 99 2.72 -20.16 -13.87
CA ASP A 99 2.45 -21.48 -14.45
C ASP A 99 1.54 -21.32 -15.67
N MET A 100 2.17 -21.08 -16.82
CA MET A 100 1.49 -20.91 -18.11
C MET A 100 0.67 -22.15 -18.49
N LYS A 101 1.06 -23.35 -18.07
CA LYS A 101 0.33 -24.60 -18.37
C LYS A 101 -0.95 -24.68 -17.56
N ALA A 102 -0.90 -24.35 -16.27
CA ALA A 102 -2.11 -24.27 -15.44
C ALA A 102 -3.03 -23.13 -15.90
N ALA A 103 -2.48 -21.99 -16.32
CA ALA A 103 -3.26 -20.86 -16.84
C ALA A 103 -3.99 -21.22 -18.14
N MET A 104 -3.29 -21.87 -19.09
CA MET A 104 -3.91 -22.35 -20.33
C MET A 104 -4.93 -23.48 -20.08
N ALA A 105 -4.63 -24.43 -19.20
CA ALA A 105 -5.56 -25.52 -18.87
C ALA A 105 -6.86 -25.00 -18.24
N LYS A 106 -6.77 -23.99 -17.37
CA LYS A 106 -7.95 -23.31 -16.80
C LYS A 106 -8.70 -22.46 -17.82
N GLY A 107 -8.01 -21.81 -18.77
CA GLY A 107 -8.62 -21.08 -19.87
C GLY A 107 -9.34 -21.97 -20.89
N PHE A 108 -8.83 -23.17 -21.13
CA PHE A 108 -9.44 -24.16 -22.04
C PHE A 108 -10.62 -24.89 -21.38
N GLY A 109 -10.50 -25.28 -20.10
CA GLY A 109 -11.57 -25.98 -19.37
C GLY A 109 -12.83 -25.15 -19.10
N THR A 110 -12.75 -23.83 -19.25
CA THR A 110 -13.88 -22.91 -19.01
C THR A 110 -14.55 -22.42 -20.30
N GLY A 111 -14.07 -22.79 -21.50
CA GLY A 111 -14.72 -22.44 -22.76
C GLY A 111 -14.87 -20.94 -23.06
N LEU A 112 -14.14 -20.07 -22.35
CA LEU A 112 -14.29 -18.60 -22.39
C LEU A 112 -13.08 -17.90 -23.03
N THR A 113 -12.62 -18.37 -24.19
CA THR A 113 -11.65 -17.62 -25.02
C THR A 113 -12.30 -16.58 -25.94
N LEU A 114 -13.53 -16.13 -25.63
CA LEU A 114 -14.18 -15.01 -26.30
C LEU A 114 -14.25 -13.80 -25.36
N GLY A 115 -13.14 -13.06 -25.22
CA GLY A 115 -13.18 -11.64 -24.87
C GLY A 115 -12.96 -11.23 -23.41
N ALA A 116 -12.53 -12.11 -22.50
CA ALA A 116 -12.15 -11.70 -21.15
C ALA A 116 -10.71 -11.15 -21.12
N VAL A 117 -10.63 -9.82 -21.20
CA VAL A 117 -9.59 -8.96 -20.61
C VAL A 117 -8.96 -9.65 -19.40
N GLY A 118 -7.63 -9.73 -19.40
CA GLY A 118 -6.85 -10.39 -18.36
C GLY A 118 -7.33 -9.99 -16.96
N SER A 119 -7.41 -10.98 -16.06
CA SER A 119 -7.64 -10.71 -14.65
C SER A 119 -6.46 -9.89 -14.13
N VAL A 120 -6.66 -8.58 -14.00
CA VAL A 120 -5.83 -7.72 -13.19
C VAL A 120 -6.03 -8.13 -11.73
N VAL A 121 -4.97 -8.59 -11.10
CA VAL A 121 -4.85 -8.66 -9.64
C VAL A 121 -4.43 -7.30 -9.10
#